data_AF-A0A4C4ZH63-F1
#
_entry.id   AF-A0A4C4ZH63-F1
#
_cell.length_a   1.000
_cell.length_b   1.000
_cell.length_c   1.000
_cell.angle_alpha   90.00
_cell.angle_beta   90.00
_cell.angle_gamma   90.00
#
_symmetry.space_group_name_H-M   'P 1'
#
loop_
_entity.id
_entity.type
_entity.pdbx_description
1 polymer ?
#
loop_
_entity_poly.entity_id
_entity_poly.type
_entity_poly.pdbx_seq_one_letter_code
_entity_poly.pdbx_strand_id
1 'polypeptide(L)'
;MFKSFSCDWLRLALVQVLRSGWSIVILVGLSLFICSFSGRQAFMVWWLALSGVVLIGFSIFLGNLPYRLLKPEMHISRHARFWAWVIWVVGGFLLILSQLYATPLYLILLTPVGAAIGVLFCMWVERKGLLAWIQ
;
A
#
# COMPACT_ATOMS: atom_id res chain seq x y z
N MET A 1 -19.33 -34.27 -5.82
CA MET A 1 -17.97 -34.26 -6.40
C MET A 1 -17.66 -32.82 -6.83
N PHE A 2 -17.10 -32.01 -5.93
CA PHE A 2 -16.78 -30.61 -6.20
C PHE A 2 -15.54 -30.55 -7.09
N LYS A 3 -15.72 -30.18 -8.35
CA LYS A 3 -14.62 -29.94 -9.29
C LYS A 3 -13.87 -28.71 -8.79
N SER A 4 -12.67 -28.90 -8.23
CA SER A 4 -11.79 -27.81 -7.85
C SER A 4 -11.51 -26.97 -9.10
N PHE A 5 -12.09 -25.77 -9.16
CA PHE A 5 -11.73 -24.77 -10.16
C PHE A 5 -10.23 -24.49 -9.98
N SER A 6 -9.41 -24.95 -10.92
CA SER A 6 -7.97 -24.68 -10.95
C SER A 6 -7.75 -23.20 -11.22
N CYS A 7 -7.68 -22.41 -10.15
CA CYS A 7 -7.41 -20.97 -10.17
C CYS A 7 -5.98 -20.61 -10.65
N ASP A 8 -5.21 -21.55 -11.20
CA ASP A 8 -3.83 -21.31 -11.63
C ASP A 8 -3.76 -20.34 -12.80
N TRP A 9 -4.69 -20.41 -13.75
CA TRP A 9 -4.78 -19.41 -14.83
C TRP A 9 -5.14 -18.02 -14.29
N LEU A 10 -5.98 -17.97 -13.25
CA LEU A 10 -6.50 -16.73 -12.68
C LEU A 10 -5.41 -16.06 -11.85
N ARG A 11 -4.62 -16.87 -11.14
CA ARG A 11 -3.42 -16.46 -10.43
C ARG A 11 -2.35 -15.94 -11.39
N LEU A 12 -2.10 -16.63 -12.50
CA LEU A 12 -1.16 -16.19 -13.54
C LEU A 12 -1.61 -14.86 -14.18
N ALA A 13 -2.89 -14.74 -14.52
CA ALA A 13 -3.48 -13.51 -15.03
C ALA A 13 -3.39 -12.36 -14.01
N LEU A 14 -3.74 -12.60 -12.74
CA LEU A 14 -3.60 -11.60 -11.68
C LEU A 14 -2.14 -11.15 -11.54
N VAL A 15 -1.18 -12.08 -11.60
CA VAL A 15 0.25 -11.77 -11.49
C VAL A 15 0.74 -10.96 -12.68
N GLN A 16 0.31 -11.29 -13.90
CA GLN A 16 0.65 -10.51 -15.11
C GLN A 16 0.02 -9.13 -15.09
N VAL A 17 -1.23 -9.01 -14.64
CA VAL A 17 -1.96 -7.75 -14.50
C VAL A 17 -1.35 -6.88 -13.39
N LEU A 18 -0.90 -7.47 -12.28
CA LEU A 18 -0.09 -6.76 -11.28
C LEU A 18 1.26 -6.31 -11.83
N ARG A 19 1.85 -7.06 -12.78
CA ARG A 19 3.18 -6.77 -13.33
C ARG A 19 3.20 -5.53 -14.24
N SER A 20 2.08 -5.23 -14.90
CA SER A 20 2.01 -4.12 -15.87
C SER A 20 1.89 -2.74 -15.22
N GLY A 21 1.52 -2.64 -13.93
CA GLY A 21 1.29 -1.36 -13.23
C GLY A 21 0.03 -0.60 -13.65
N TRP A 22 -0.45 -0.83 -14.88
CA TRP A 22 -1.70 -0.28 -15.41
C TRP A 22 -2.93 -0.63 -14.58
N SER A 23 -2.94 -1.80 -13.95
CA SER A 23 -4.01 -2.20 -13.03
C SER A 23 -4.15 -1.26 -11.84
N ILE A 24 -3.04 -0.79 -11.28
CA ILE A 24 -3.03 0.19 -10.18
C ILE A 24 -3.61 1.52 -10.67
N VAL A 25 -3.19 1.98 -11.86
CA VAL A 25 -3.69 3.23 -12.47
C VAL A 25 -5.19 3.16 -12.70
N ILE A 26 -5.68 2.04 -13.25
CA ILE A 26 -7.12 1.82 -13.47
C ILE A 26 -7.88 1.77 -12.14
N LEU A 27 -7.36 1.06 -11.13
CA LEU A 27 -8.00 0.99 -9.81
C LEU A 27 -8.08 2.36 -9.14
N VAL A 28 -6.99 3.13 -9.21
CA VAL A 28 -6.93 4.51 -8.71
C VAL A 28 -7.94 5.37 -9.47
N GLY A 29 -7.95 5.33 -10.80
CA GLY A 29 -8.89 6.10 -11.62
C GLY A 29 -10.36 5.79 -11.29
N LEU A 30 -10.71 4.50 -11.19
CA LEU A 30 -12.05 4.07 -10.77
C LEU A 30 -12.38 4.54 -9.35
N SER A 31 -11.45 4.40 -8.41
CA SER A 31 -11.67 4.85 -7.02
C SER A 31 -11.87 6.36 -6.92
N LEU A 32 -11.12 7.15 -7.69
CA LEU A 32 -11.26 8.60 -7.77
C LEU A 32 -12.58 9.00 -8.41
N PHE A 33 -13.02 8.29 -9.45
CA PHE A 33 -14.33 8.50 -10.05
C PHE A 33 -15.45 8.27 -9.03
N ILE A 34 -15.41 7.16 -8.28
CA ILE A 34 -16.37 6.85 -7.21
C ILE A 34 -16.31 7.92 -6.09
N CYS A 35 -15.12 8.37 -5.72
CA CYS A 35 -14.95 9.45 -4.75
C CYS A 35 -15.55 10.78 -5.24
N SER A 36 -15.47 11.08 -6.55
CA SER A 36 -16.06 12.28 -7.14
C SER A 36 -17.58 12.31 -6.96
N PHE A 37 -18.26 11.17 -7.11
CA PHE A 37 -19.71 11.06 -6.84
C PHE A 37 -20.06 11.08 -5.34
N SER A 38 -19.20 10.49 -4.51
CA SER A 38 -19.46 10.32 -3.06
C SER A 38 -19.04 11.53 -2.22
N GLY A 39 -18.37 12.51 -2.83
CA GLY A 39 -17.96 13.76 -2.21
C GLY A 39 -16.63 13.71 -1.45
N ARG A 40 -16.29 14.83 -0.80
CA ARG A 40 -14.97 15.07 -0.17
C ARG A 40 -14.62 14.06 0.93
N GLN A 41 -15.62 13.57 1.67
CA GLN A 41 -15.40 12.60 2.75
C GLN A 41 -14.89 11.26 2.22
N ALA A 42 -15.46 10.77 1.12
CA ALA A 42 -15.01 9.53 0.47
C ALA A 42 -13.56 9.63 0.00
N PHE A 43 -13.20 10.77 -0.59
CA PHE A 43 -11.83 11.05 -0.99
C PHE A 43 -10.87 11.06 0.21
N MET A 44 -11.25 11.69 1.32
CA MET A 44 -10.43 11.71 2.54
C MET A 44 -10.23 10.31 3.12
N VAL A 45 -11.29 9.51 3.25
CA VAL A 45 -11.20 8.13 3.76
C VAL A 45 -10.26 7.30 2.90
N TRP A 46 -10.43 7.35 1.57
CA TRP A 46 -9.62 6.62 0.61
C TRP A 46 -8.15 7.08 0.62
N TRP A 47 -7.92 8.40 0.59
CA TRP A 47 -6.59 9.00 0.54
C TRP A 47 -5.80 8.74 1.82
N LEU A 48 -6.44 8.85 2.98
CA LEU A 48 -5.82 8.56 4.28
C LEU A 48 -5.47 7.07 4.40
N ALA A 49 -6.33 6.17 3.91
CA ALA A 49 -6.05 4.74 3.89
C ALA A 49 -4.86 4.41 2.96
N LEU A 50 -4.84 4.96 1.75
CA LEU A 50 -3.76 4.78 0.79
C LEU A 50 -2.43 5.31 1.35
N SER A 51 -2.40 6.56 1.79
CA SER A 51 -1.18 7.19 2.30
C SER A 51 -0.66 6.47 3.56
N GLY A 52 -1.55 6.10 4.48
CA GLY A 52 -1.20 5.33 5.68
C GLY A 52 -0.51 4.00 5.35
N VAL A 53 -1.09 3.22 4.44
CA VAL A 53 -0.47 1.94 4.01
C VAL A 53 0.84 2.17 3.27
N VAL A 54 0.93 3.17 2.40
CA VAL A 54 2.16 3.48 1.67
C VAL A 54 3.27 3.88 2.64
N LEU A 55 2.99 4.72 3.63
CA LEU A 55 3.94 5.11 4.70
C LEU A 55 4.41 3.90 5.51
N ILE A 56 3.49 3.01 5.90
CA ILE A 56 3.84 1.77 6.61
C ILE A 56 4.72 0.88 5.72
N GLY A 57 4.40 0.74 4.43
CA GLY A 57 5.23 0.02 3.47
C GLY A 57 6.64 0.61 3.37
N PHE A 58 6.76 1.93 3.24
CA PHE A 58 8.05 2.62 3.25
C PHE A 58 8.82 2.44 4.56
N SER A 59 8.14 2.50 5.71
CA SER A 59 8.75 2.20 7.00
C SER A 59 9.32 0.78 7.05
N ILE A 60 8.57 -0.20 6.52
CA ILE A 60 9.05 -1.58 6.41
C ILE A 60 10.27 -1.63 5.49
N PHE A 61 10.26 -0.97 4.32
CA PHE A 61 11.44 -0.93 3.45
C PHE A 61 12.67 -0.32 4.15
N LEU A 62 12.49 0.78 4.89
CA LEU A 62 13.54 1.41 5.69
C LEU A 62 14.04 0.51 6.83
N GLY A 63 13.15 -0.26 7.46
CA GLY A 63 13.49 -1.21 8.51
C GLY A 63 14.13 -2.51 8.00
N ASN A 64 13.80 -2.94 6.77
CA ASN A 64 14.30 -4.17 6.14
C ASN A 64 15.50 -3.97 5.21
N LEU A 65 15.85 -2.72 4.87
CA LEU A 65 17.13 -2.33 4.26
C LEU A 65 18.35 -3.10 4.80
N PRO A 66 18.55 -3.23 6.13
CA PRO A 66 19.70 -3.97 6.67
C PRO A 66 19.66 -5.48 6.44
N TYR A 67 18.48 -6.10 6.23
CA TYR A 67 18.39 -7.54 5.92
C TYR A 67 18.62 -7.83 4.42
N ARG A 68 18.38 -6.87 3.52
CA ARG A 68 18.62 -7.01 2.07
C ARG A 68 20.02 -6.61 1.63
N LEU A 69 20.65 -5.68 2.34
CA LEU A 69 22.08 -5.38 2.19
C LEU A 69 22.86 -6.48 2.91
N LEU A 70 23.13 -7.57 2.19
CA LEU A 70 23.90 -8.73 2.64
C LEU A 70 25.39 -8.36 2.87
N LYS A 71 25.66 -7.40 3.77
CA LYS A 71 26.97 -7.15 4.36
C LYS A 71 26.80 -7.13 5.88
N PRO A 72 27.33 -8.13 6.61
CA PRO A 72 27.11 -8.32 8.05
C PRO A 72 27.82 -7.28 8.95
N GLU A 73 28.24 -6.12 8.42
CA GLU A 73 29.04 -5.12 9.15
C GLU A 73 28.55 -3.67 9.01
N MET A 74 27.39 -3.40 8.40
CA MET A 74 26.84 -2.04 8.45
C MET A 74 26.11 -1.81 9.77
N HIS A 75 26.78 -1.12 10.69
CA HIS A 75 26.14 -0.51 11.86
C HIS A 75 24.93 0.30 11.41
N ILE A 76 23.74 -0.19 11.76
CA ILE A 76 22.47 0.52 11.55
C ILE A 76 22.63 1.92 12.12
N SER A 77 22.48 2.95 11.28
CA SER A 77 22.41 4.31 11.79
C SER A 77 21.17 4.39 12.68
N ARG A 78 21.36 4.71 13.97
CA ARG A 78 20.27 4.87 14.96
C ARG A 78 19.17 5.79 14.43
N HIS A 79 19.57 6.76 13.59
CA HIS A 79 18.72 7.69 12.87
C HIS A 79 17.77 7.00 11.88
N ALA A 80 18.24 6.07 11.03
CA ALA A 80 17.37 5.38 10.09
C ALA A 80 16.29 4.54 10.79
N ARG A 81 16.67 3.86 11.89
CA ARG A 81 15.71 3.09 12.70
C ARG A 81 14.68 3.99 13.39
N PHE A 82 15.12 5.14 13.88
CA PHE A 82 14.24 6.15 14.47
C PHE A 82 13.25 6.70 13.43
N TRP A 83 13.73 7.09 12.25
CA TRP A 83 12.87 7.59 11.17
C TRP A 83 11.88 6.52 10.66
N ALA A 84 12.31 5.26 10.54
CA ALA A 84 11.40 4.17 10.19
C ALA A 84 10.26 4.05 11.22
N TRP A 85 10.57 4.13 12.51
CA TRP A 85 9.56 4.08 13.56
C TRP A 85 8.61 5.29 13.52
N VAL A 86 9.14 6.50 13.35
CA VAL A 86 8.33 7.72 13.20
C VAL A 86 7.36 7.61 12.02
N ILE A 87 7.86 7.17 10.86
CA ILE A 87 7.05 6.97 9.65
C ILE A 87 5.96 5.91 9.88
N TRP A 88 6.27 4.85 10.63
CA TRP A 88 5.30 3.82 11.00
C TRP A 88 4.16 4.39 11.84
N VAL A 89 4.50 5.15 12.89
CA VAL A 89 3.52 5.78 13.79
C VAL A 89 2.62 6.75 13.03
N VAL A 90 3.21 7.58 12.15
CA VAL A 90 2.45 8.50 11.29
C VAL A 90 1.51 7.73 10.36
N GLY A 91 1.98 6.65 9.74
CA GLY A 91 1.16 5.79 8.88
C GLY A 91 -0.01 5.16 9.65
N GLY A 92 0.23 4.64 10.86
CA GLY A 92 -0.81 4.11 11.73
C GLY A 92 -1.84 5.17 12.14
N PHE A 93 -1.40 6.39 12.45
CA PHE A 93 -2.29 7.49 12.79
C PHE A 93 -3.22 7.88 11.63
N LEU A 94 -2.71 7.86 10.39
CA LEU A 94 -3.52 8.11 9.19
C LEU A 94 -4.60 7.04 8.98
N LEU A 95 -4.30 5.77 9.30
CA LEU A 95 -5.29 4.69 9.22
C LEU A 95 -6.41 4.86 10.25
N ILE A 96 -6.08 5.30 11.47
CA ILE A 96 -7.08 5.59 12.49
C ILE A 96 -7.94 6.78 12.07
N LEU A 97 -7.33 7.85 11.56
CA LEU A 97 -8.04 9.01 11.02
C LEU A 97 -8.98 8.62 9.86
N SER A 98 -8.55 7.72 8.98
CA SER A 98 -9.40 7.22 7.89
C SER A 98 -10.73 6.66 8.42
N GLN A 99 -10.70 5.91 9.52
CA GLN A 99 -11.93 5.38 10.14
C GLN A 99 -12.78 6.46 10.79
N LEU A 100 -12.16 7.48 11.41
CA LEU A 100 -12.88 8.60 12.02
C LEU A 100 -13.64 9.45 10.99
N TYR A 101 -13.13 9.54 9.76
CA TYR A 101 -13.80 10.24 8.66
C TYR A 101 -14.82 9.38 7.90
N ALA A 102 -14.97 8.09 8.25
CA ALA A 102 -15.85 7.15 7.56
C ALA A 102 -17.33 7.27 8.01
N THR A 103 -17.84 8.50 7.99
CA THR A 103 -19.25 8.82 8.20
C THR A 103 -19.78 9.46 6.93
N PRO A 104 -20.83 8.93 6.26
CA PRO A 104 -21.66 7.74 6.58
C PRO A 104 -20.99 6.36 6.39
N LEU A 105 -21.53 5.32 7.07
CA LEU A 105 -20.97 3.96 7.21
C LEU A 105 -20.58 3.26 5.89
N TYR A 106 -21.24 3.56 4.77
CA TYR A 106 -20.89 2.94 3.48
C TYR A 106 -19.47 3.32 3.00
N LEU A 107 -18.92 4.44 3.49
CA LEU A 107 -17.57 4.90 3.16
C LEU A 107 -16.47 4.01 3.76
N ILE A 108 -16.78 3.19 4.78
CA ILE A 108 -15.84 2.21 5.34
C ILE A 108 -15.32 1.24 4.28
N LEU A 109 -16.10 0.97 3.21
CA LEU A 109 -15.67 0.11 2.11
C LEU A 109 -14.55 0.73 1.26
N LEU A 110 -14.37 2.05 1.28
CA LEU A 110 -13.24 2.69 0.59
C LEU A 110 -11.92 2.51 1.34
N THR A 111 -11.95 2.27 2.66
CA THR A 111 -10.75 2.01 3.46
C THR A 111 -9.98 0.77 2.98
N PRO A 112 -10.58 -0.42 2.83
CA PRO A 112 -9.86 -1.59 2.30
C PRO A 112 -9.46 -1.42 0.84
N VAL A 113 -10.19 -0.64 0.04
CA VAL A 113 -9.83 -0.32 -1.35
C VAL A 113 -8.57 0.53 -1.39
N GLY A 114 -8.51 1.62 -0.62
CA GLY A 114 -7.32 2.48 -0.50
C GLY A 114 -6.13 1.72 0.05
N ALA A 115 -6.35 0.87 1.06
CA ALA A 115 -5.31 0.02 1.63
C ALA A 115 -4.77 -1.00 0.61
N ALA A 116 -5.65 -1.69 -0.12
CA ALA A 116 -5.26 -2.65 -1.15
C ALA A 116 -4.42 -1.98 -2.26
N ILE A 117 -4.82 -0.79 -2.72
CA ILE A 117 -4.06 0.01 -3.69
C ILE A 117 -2.68 0.35 -3.11
N GLY A 118 -2.60 0.78 -1.86
CA GLY A 118 -1.34 1.07 -1.18
C GLY A 118 -0.41 -0.15 -1.14
N VAL A 119 -0.93 -1.34 -0.79
CA VAL A 119 -0.16 -2.59 -0.79
C VAL A 119 0.33 -2.93 -2.20
N LEU A 120 -0.56 -2.86 -3.20
CA LEU A 120 -0.20 -3.14 -4.60
C LEU A 120 0.88 -2.18 -5.11
N PHE A 121 0.80 -0.91 -4.71
CA PHE A 121 1.81 0.10 -5.01
C PHE A 121 3.15 -0.25 -4.36
N CYS A 122 3.18 -0.59 -3.07
CA CYS A 122 4.41 -1.01 -2.39
C CYS A 122 5.05 -2.25 -3.05
N MET A 123 4.24 -3.26 -3.41
CA MET A 123 4.72 -4.45 -4.14
C MET A 123 5.25 -4.10 -5.53
N TRP A 124 4.61 -3.17 -6.24
CA TRP A 124 5.05 -2.72 -7.55
C TRP A 124 6.38 -1.96 -7.47
N VAL A 125 6.51 -1.05 -6.50
CA VAL A 125 7.73 -0.29 -6.21
C VAL A 125 8.90 -1.23 -5.87
N GLU A 126 8.66 -2.22 -5.02
CA GLU A 126 9.65 -3.25 -4.66
C GLU A 126 10.13 -4.03 -5.89
N ARG A 127 9.19 -4.49 -6.73
CA ARG A 127 9.51 -5.28 -7.93
C ARG A 127 10.25 -4.48 -8.99
N LYS A 128 9.92 -3.19 -9.15
CA LYS A 128 10.60 -2.31 -10.11
C LYS A 128 11.98 -1.86 -9.63
N GLY A 129 12.34 -2.15 -8.37
CA GLY A 129 13.60 -1.69 -7.80
C GLY A 129 13.71 -0.16 -7.78
N LEU A 130 12.58 0.57 -7.77
CA LEU A 130 12.60 2.03 -7.76
C LEU A 130 13.26 2.59 -6.50
N LEU A 131 13.33 1.80 -5.43
CA LEU A 131 14.01 2.12 -4.18
C LEU A 131 15.47 1.62 -4.16
N ALA A 132 15.99 1.09 -5.27
CA ALA A 132 17.38 0.67 -5.35
C ALA A 132 18.37 1.85 -5.18
N TRP A 133 17.93 3.10 -5.36
CA TRP A 133 18.77 4.28 -5.09
C TRP A 133 18.90 4.60 -3.59
N ILE A 134 17.94 4.14 -2.76
CA ILE A 134 17.98 4.31 -1.30
C ILE A 134 18.86 3.22 -0.64
N GLN A 135 19.17 2.14 -1.37
CA GLN A 135 20.14 1.10 -1.00
C GLN A 135 21.57 1.58 -1.18
#